data_AF-A0A8S0X339-F1
#
_entry.id   AF-A0A8S0X339-F1
#
_cell.length_a   1.000
_cell.length_b   1.000
_cell.length_c   1.000
_cell.angle_alpha   90.00
_cell.angle_beta   90.00
_cell.angle_gamma   90.00
#
_symmetry.space_group_name_H-M   'P 1'
#
loop_
_entity.id
_entity.type
_entity.pdbx_description
1 polymer ?
#
loop_
_entity_poly.entity_id
_entity_poly.type
_entity_poly.pdbx_seq_one_letter_code
_entity_poly.pdbx_strand_id
1 'polypeptide(L)'
;MNSPTFSIAHGTTKHAYPFTSLPPITSRIPPHIVIIDTGRKLSQLYDSDIAFERDFAWISDSATQDMMTAMQRIYLAWMGAKPEQRWLEGGEGEDEDDDDEYSD
;
A
#
# COMPACT_ATOMS: atom_id res chain seq x y z
N MET A 1 5.39 -35.52 -31.13
CA MET A 1 6.03 -34.34 -30.50
C MET A 1 5.49 -34.26 -29.08
N ASN A 2 6.35 -34.52 -28.09
CA ASN A 2 5.93 -34.64 -26.69
C ASN A 2 5.77 -33.26 -26.08
N SER A 3 4.58 -32.95 -25.56
CA SER A 3 4.30 -31.73 -24.82
C SER A 3 5.12 -31.71 -23.51
N PRO A 4 5.78 -30.59 -23.17
CA PRO A 4 6.52 -30.52 -21.91
C PRO A 4 5.54 -30.55 -20.73
N THR A 5 5.76 -31.50 -19.82
CA THR A 5 4.99 -31.68 -18.59
C THR A 5 5.27 -30.52 -17.63
N PHE A 6 4.23 -29.80 -17.25
CA PHE A 6 4.27 -28.75 -16.24
C PHE A 6 4.30 -29.37 -14.84
N SER A 7 5.26 -28.95 -14.01
CA SER A 7 5.28 -29.27 -12.57
C SER A 7 4.83 -28.03 -11.81
N ILE A 8 3.66 -28.11 -11.18
CA ILE A 8 3.13 -27.04 -10.33
C ILE A 8 3.71 -27.26 -8.92
N ALA A 9 4.79 -26.54 -8.61
CA ALA A 9 5.12 -26.18 -7.24
C ALA A 9 4.42 -24.85 -6.94
N HIS A 10 3.60 -24.81 -5.88
CA HIS A 10 2.76 -23.66 -5.52
C HIS A 10 3.52 -22.32 -5.60
N GLY A 11 3.05 -21.41 -6.47
CA GLY A 11 3.41 -19.99 -6.48
C GLY A 11 4.56 -19.55 -7.38
N THR A 12 5.19 -20.43 -8.17
CA THR A 12 6.27 -20.01 -9.11
C THR A 12 6.16 -20.72 -10.46
N THR A 13 5.84 -19.96 -11.51
CA THR A 13 5.87 -20.45 -12.90
C THR A 13 7.27 -20.26 -13.48
N LYS A 14 7.92 -21.34 -13.94
CA LYS A 14 9.20 -21.28 -14.63
C LYS A 14 8.97 -21.14 -16.13
N HIS A 15 9.53 -20.10 -16.74
CA HIS A 15 9.51 -19.90 -18.18
C HIS A 15 10.91 -20.20 -18.75
N ALA A 16 10.98 -20.87 -19.89
CA ALA A 16 12.23 -21.14 -20.60
C ALA A 16 12.38 -20.22 -21.82
N TYR A 17 13.59 -19.72 -22.05
CA TYR A 17 13.92 -18.89 -23.21
C TYR A 17 13.91 -19.72 -24.51
N PRO A 18 13.53 -19.14 -25.67
CA PRO A 18 13.01 -17.78 -25.86
C PRO A 18 11.53 -17.64 -25.50
N PHE A 19 11.18 -16.51 -24.88
CA PHE A 19 9.79 -16.21 -24.52
C PHE A 19 9.02 -15.70 -25.74
N THR A 20 7.85 -16.28 -26.01
CA THR A 20 6.93 -15.81 -27.05
C THR A 20 6.09 -14.62 -26.59
N SER A 21 5.92 -14.45 -25.28
CA SER A 21 5.23 -13.33 -24.64
C SER A 21 5.74 -13.12 -23.22
N LEU A 22 5.65 -11.88 -22.73
CA LEU A 22 5.91 -11.56 -21.33
C LEU A 22 4.75 -12.09 -20.48
N PRO A 23 5.02 -12.94 -19.46
CA PRO A 23 3.97 -13.39 -18.56
C PRO A 23 3.46 -12.22 -17.72
N PRO A 24 2.19 -12.26 -17.27
CA PRO A 24 1.67 -11.25 -16.37
C PRO A 24 2.50 -11.21 -15.08
N ILE A 25 3.07 -10.04 -14.79
CA ILE A 25 3.85 -9.80 -13.58
C ILE A 25 2.92 -9.18 -12.54
N THR A 26 2.65 -9.90 -11.46
CA THR A 26 1.93 -9.36 -10.31
C THR A 26 2.95 -8.81 -9.31
N SER A 27 2.83 -7.53 -8.96
CA SER A 27 3.62 -6.97 -7.87
C SER A 27 3.27 -7.68 -6.57
N ARG A 28 4.28 -8.23 -5.89
CA ARG A 28 4.15 -8.79 -4.53
C ARG A 28 4.43 -7.75 -3.44
N ILE A 29 4.68 -6.51 -3.83
CA ILE A 29 5.01 -5.43 -2.90
C ILE A 29 3.72 -4.99 -2.23
N PRO A 30 3.65 -5.00 -0.88
CA PRO A 30 2.50 -4.48 -0.16
C PRO A 30 2.20 -3.01 -0.54
N PRO A 31 0.93 -2.62 -0.72
CA PRO A 31 0.58 -1.27 -1.16
C PRO A 31 1.13 -0.15 -0.29
N HIS A 32 1.23 -0.36 1.03
CA HIS A 32 1.76 0.65 1.96
C HIS A 32 3.23 0.99 1.67
N ILE A 33 4.04 0.05 1.18
CA ILE A 33 5.43 0.32 0.80
C ILE A 33 5.48 1.24 -0.42
N VAL A 34 4.61 0.98 -1.40
CA VAL A 34 4.50 1.81 -2.60
C VAL A 34 4.06 3.23 -2.23
N ILE A 35 3.07 3.36 -1.33
CA ILE A 35 2.59 4.65 -0.83
C ILE A 35 3.71 5.40 -0.09
N ILE A 36 4.44 4.75 0.81
CA ILE A 36 5.52 5.40 1.58
C ILE A 36 6.64 5.87 0.65
N ASP A 37 7.12 5.03 -0.26
CA ASP A 37 8.24 5.41 -1.13
C ASP A 37 7.83 6.50 -2.14
N THR A 38 6.68 6.32 -2.81
CA THR A 38 6.19 7.25 -3.82
C THR A 38 5.75 8.56 -3.19
N GLY A 39 4.94 8.50 -2.14
CA GLY A 39 4.46 9.68 -1.41
C GLY A 39 5.59 10.53 -0.83
N ARG A 40 6.64 9.89 -0.27
CA ARG A 40 7.84 10.59 0.18
C ARG A 40 8.53 11.35 -0.95
N LYS A 41 8.76 10.71 -2.10
CA LYS A 41 9.38 11.35 -3.26
C LYS A 41 8.56 12.54 -3.74
N LEU A 42 7.25 12.37 -3.87
CA LEU A 42 6.34 13.44 -4.26
C LEU A 42 6.36 14.59 -3.25
N SER A 43 6.34 14.32 -1.95
CA SER A 43 6.40 15.37 -0.91
C SER A 43 7.72 16.15 -0.88
N GLN A 44 8.82 15.57 -1.38
CA GLN A 44 10.12 16.26 -1.48
C GLN A 44 10.19 17.18 -2.70
N LEU A 45 9.42 16.86 -3.74
CA LEU A 45 9.39 17.59 -5.02
C LEU A 45 8.28 18.66 -5.03
N TYR A 46 7.20 18.43 -4.29
CA TYR A 46 6.02 19.27 -4.29
C TYR A 46 5.59 19.56 -2.84
N ASP A 47 5.58 20.84 -2.48
CA ASP A 47 5.02 21.32 -1.21
C ASP A 47 3.49 21.19 -1.15
N SER A 48 2.84 21.06 -2.32
CA SER A 48 1.39 20.97 -2.46
C SER A 48 1.02 20.10 -3.67
N ASP A 49 0.24 20.61 -4.62
CA ASP A 49 -0.25 19.85 -5.77
C ASP A 49 0.86 19.49 -6.76
N ILE A 50 0.74 18.32 -7.36
CA ILE A 50 1.68 17.80 -8.35
C ILE A 50 1.49 18.58 -9.66
N ALA A 51 2.57 19.19 -10.16
CA ALA A 51 2.57 19.91 -11.43
C ALA A 51 2.68 18.96 -12.64
N PHE A 52 1.63 18.17 -12.90
CA PHE A 52 1.62 17.12 -13.93
C PHE A 52 1.99 17.62 -15.33
N GLU A 53 1.48 18.79 -15.74
CA GLU A 53 1.79 19.35 -17.06
C GLU A 53 3.29 19.66 -17.25
N ARG A 54 3.98 20.04 -16.16
CA ARG A 54 5.40 20.41 -16.20
C ARG A 54 6.31 19.18 -16.15
N ASP A 55 6.04 18.28 -15.20
CA ASP A 55 6.99 17.22 -14.83
C ASP A 55 6.59 15.84 -15.37
N PHE A 56 5.33 15.68 -15.75
CA PHE A 56 4.75 14.41 -16.19
C PHE A 56 3.88 14.60 -17.43
N ALA A 57 4.28 15.47 -18.37
CA ALA A 57 3.52 15.79 -19.59
C ALA A 57 3.18 14.55 -20.45
N TRP A 58 3.92 13.45 -20.29
CA TRP A 58 3.65 12.17 -20.95
C TRP A 58 2.50 11.37 -20.30
N ILE A 59 2.06 11.72 -19.09
CA ILE A 59 0.93 11.10 -18.40
C ILE A 59 -0.34 11.88 -18.77
N SER A 60 -1.01 11.44 -19.84
CA SER A 60 -2.29 12.00 -20.26
C SER A 60 -3.50 11.31 -19.63
N ASP A 61 -3.30 10.16 -19.00
CA ASP A 61 -4.35 9.38 -18.37
C ASP A 61 -4.71 9.95 -16.99
N SER A 62 -5.97 10.34 -16.82
CA SER A 62 -6.46 10.94 -15.57
C SER A 62 -6.40 9.95 -14.41
N ALA A 63 -6.62 8.65 -14.66
CA ALA A 63 -6.59 7.65 -13.60
C ALA A 63 -5.19 7.53 -12.96
N THR A 64 -4.13 7.65 -13.77
CA THR A 64 -2.74 7.67 -13.29
C THR A 64 -2.44 8.93 -12.49
N GLN A 65 -2.92 10.10 -12.94
CA GLN A 65 -2.75 11.36 -12.21
C GLN A 65 -3.49 11.34 -10.86
N ASP A 66 -4.73 10.83 -10.85
CA ASP A 66 -5.54 10.65 -9.65
C ASP A 66 -4.85 9.70 -8.67
N MET A 67 -4.29 8.59 -9.17
CA MET A 67 -3.56 7.63 -8.35
C MET A 67 -2.31 8.24 -7.72
N MET A 68 -1.52 9.01 -8.47
CA MET A 68 -0.34 9.70 -7.93
C MET A 68 -0.73 10.73 -6.87
N THR A 69 -1.78 11.50 -7.13
CA THR A 69 -2.34 12.46 -6.17
C THR A 69 -2.83 11.78 -4.89
N ALA A 70 -3.53 10.65 -5.02
CA ALA A 70 -4.00 9.86 -3.90
C ALA A 70 -2.82 9.32 -3.04
N MET A 71 -1.76 8.81 -3.68
CA MET A 71 -0.56 8.35 -2.97
C MET A 71 0.08 9.46 -2.15
N GLN A 72 0.23 10.67 -2.73
CA GLN A 72 0.77 11.82 -2.02
C GLN A 72 -0.11 12.21 -0.83
N ARG A 73 -1.44 12.30 -1.02
CA ARG A 73 -2.39 12.69 0.03
C ARG A 73 -2.43 11.70 1.19
N ILE A 74 -2.45 10.40 0.89
CA ILE A 74 -2.42 9.35 1.93
C ILE A 74 -1.12 9.44 2.71
N TYR A 75 0.02 9.60 2.03
CA TYR A 75 1.31 9.76 2.68
C TYR A 75 1.33 10.98 3.62
N LEU A 76 0.89 12.16 3.15
CA LEU A 76 0.82 13.37 3.97
C LEU A 76 -0.10 13.18 5.18
N ALA A 77 -1.26 12.54 4.99
CA ALA A 77 -2.18 12.23 6.08
C ALA A 77 -1.55 11.30 7.12
N TRP A 78 -0.82 10.26 6.69
CA TRP A 78 -0.12 9.34 7.60
C TRP A 78 1.00 10.04 8.38
N MET A 79 1.76 10.92 7.73
CA MET A 79 2.85 11.66 8.40
C MET A 79 2.34 12.74 9.34
N GLY A 80 1.13 13.26 9.11
CA GLY A 80 0.46 14.23 9.99
C GLY A 80 -0.43 13.61 11.05
N ALA A 81 -0.70 12.30 10.99
CA ALA A 81 -1.60 11.62 11.91
C ALA A 81 -1.03 11.67 13.33
N LYS A 82 -1.79 12.26 14.25
CA LYS A 82 -1.54 12.19 15.69
C LYS A 82 -2.55 11.24 16.31
N PRO A 83 -2.12 10.32 17.19
CA PRO A 83 -3.07 9.50 17.94
C PRO A 83 -3.99 10.41 18.76
N GLU A 84 -5.25 10.02 18.89
CA GLU A 84 -6.18 10.75 19.76
C GLU A 84 -5.69 10.70 21.20
N GLN A 85 -6.00 11.73 21.98
CA GLN A 85 -5.44 11.92 23.32
C GLN A 85 -5.74 10.74 24.27
N ARG A 86 -6.90 10.08 24.13
CA ARG A 86 -7.23 8.84 24.85
C ARG A 86 -6.24 7.69 24.65
N TRP A 87 -5.58 7.61 23.49
CA TRP A 87 -4.54 6.61 23.21
C TRP A 87 -3.20 6.98 23.84
N LEU A 88 -3.00 8.26 24.15
CA LEU A 88 -1.79 8.78 24.78
C LEU A 88 -1.86 8.75 26.30
N GLU A 89 -3.07 8.89 26.86
CA GLU A 89 -3.31 8.94 28.31
C GLU A 89 -3.36 7.56 28.96
N GLY A 90 -3.17 6.48 28.19
CA GLY A 90 -3.11 5.12 28.72
C GLY A 90 -4.44 4.69 29.31
N GLY A 91 -5.51 4.82 28.52
CA GLY A 91 -6.90 4.57 28.93
C GLY A 91 -7.01 3.48 29.98
N GLU A 92 -7.40 3.89 31.19
CA GLU A 92 -7.82 2.99 32.25
C GLU A 92 -8.89 2.09 31.63
N GLY A 93 -8.54 0.82 31.46
CA GLY A 93 -9.55 -0.19 31.21
C GLY A 93 -10.52 -0.09 32.38
N GLU A 94 -11.77 0.21 32.09
CA GLU A 94 -12.87 -0.21 32.95
C GLU A 94 -12.86 -1.75 32.87
N ASP A 95 -11.89 -2.36 33.57
CA ASP A 95 -12.01 -3.73 34.01
C ASP A 95 -13.16 -3.67 35.02
N GLU A 96 -14.38 -3.86 34.52
CA GLU A 96 -15.53 -4.17 35.35
C GLU A 96 -15.17 -5.48 36.07
N ASP A 97 -14.62 -5.34 37.28
CA ASP A 97 -14.54 -6.41 38.25
C ASP A 97 -15.97 -6.87 38.51
N ASP A 98 -16.41 -7.89 37.76
CA ASP A 98 -17.56 -8.73 38.07
C ASP A 98 -17.27 -9.44 39.40
N ASP A 99 -17.42 -8.70 40.50
CA ASP A 99 -17.52 -9.26 41.84
C ASP A 99 -18.88 -9.98 41.94
N ASP A 100 -18.91 -11.22 41.44
CA ASP A 100 -19.98 -12.19 41.63
C ASP A 100 -20.20 -12.43 43.14
N GLU A 101 -21.11 -11.68 43.73
CA GLU A 101 -21.59 -11.84 45.10
C GLU A 101 -22.38 -13.16 45.22
N TYR A 102 -21.70 -14.22 45.65
CA TYR A 102 -22.34 -15.46 46.12
C TYR A 102 -23.20 -15.16 47.35
N SER A 103 -24.51 -15.04 47.16
CA SER A 103 -25.49 -15.07 48.25
C SER A 103 -25.96 -16.50 48.51
N ASP A 104 -25.71 -16.95 49.75
CA ASP A 104 -26.17 -18.20 50.41
C ASP A 104 -27.68 -18.17 50.73
#